data_AF-A0A8S0P9A6-F1
#
_entry.id   AF-A0A8S0P9A6-F1
#
_cell.length_a   1.000
_cell.length_b   1.000
_cell.length_c   1.000
_cell.angle_alpha   90.00
_cell.angle_beta   90.00
_cell.angle_gamma   90.00
#
_symmetry.space_group_name_H-M   'P 1'
#
loop_
_entity.id
_entity.type
_entity.pdbx_description
1 polymer ?
#
loop_
_entity_poly.entity_id
_entity_poly.type
_entity_poly.pdbx_seq_one_letter_code
_entity_poly.pdbx_strand_id
1 'polypeptide(L)'
;MTIEAVDPAEQRRSSRVEHNVDEVIKKKKKKKRKRCKRKVSIQVKRPVKMVSRTLQRLIDLCQQVFKGPGTVPSPSDVRRLRHILDFMEPEDVGLSRDLQFFQPKSVVVKENRRVSYATIYKCHNFSLCIFFLPATAVIPLHNHPGMTVFSKLLLGTMRIKSYDWADTQDSDNYDSPSKLKLARLKTNRCFRAPCETSVLYPTSGGNIHEFTAVTPCAVLDVLGPPYSKDDGRDCTYYRENLYGTLSNREEFTKTEDDGHRYGWFEEIEMPQESEMEGIPYLGPQIDESIS
;
A
#
# COMPACT_ATOMS: atom_id res chain seq x y z
N MET A 1 8.33 -57.77 -44.82
CA MET A 1 7.90 -59.18 -44.70
C MET A 1 9.14 -60.00 -44.39
N THR A 2 9.01 -60.96 -43.47
CA THR A 2 9.79 -62.24 -43.36
C THR A 2 11.28 -62.12 -42.95
N ILE A 3 11.88 -62.83 -41.97
CA ILE A 3 11.47 -63.89 -41.01
C ILE A 3 12.50 -63.95 -39.85
N GLU A 4 11.98 -64.23 -38.65
CA GLU A 4 12.45 -65.01 -37.47
C GLU A 4 13.92 -65.16 -37.02
N ALA A 5 14.08 -64.90 -35.72
CA ALA A 5 14.56 -65.74 -34.62
C ALA A 5 15.39 -67.03 -34.90
N VAL A 6 16.38 -67.27 -34.04
CA VAL A 6 16.46 -68.38 -33.06
C VAL A 6 17.73 -68.22 -32.20
N ASP A 7 17.56 -68.26 -30.88
CA ASP A 7 18.54 -68.48 -29.78
C ASP A 7 18.55 -70.01 -29.50
N PRO A 8 19.54 -70.71 -28.87
CA PRO A 8 20.18 -70.29 -27.61
C PRO A 8 21.61 -70.78 -27.28
N ALA A 9 22.18 -70.10 -26.28
CA ALA A 9 22.94 -70.61 -25.11
C ALA A 9 24.16 -71.54 -25.31
N GLU A 10 25.33 -71.05 -24.88
CA GLU A 10 26.14 -71.60 -23.75
C GLU A 10 27.21 -72.62 -24.16
N GLN A 11 28.40 -72.72 -23.58
CA GLN A 11 29.25 -71.85 -22.76
C GLN A 11 30.61 -72.58 -22.62
N ARG A 12 31.70 -71.82 -22.48
CA ARG A 12 32.96 -72.13 -21.77
C ARG A 12 33.96 -73.13 -22.39
N ARG A 13 35.16 -72.61 -22.68
CA ARG A 13 36.39 -72.70 -21.84
C ARG A 13 37.54 -72.00 -22.60
N SER A 14 38.00 -70.84 -22.12
CA SER A 14 39.14 -70.69 -21.21
C SER A 14 40.49 -71.07 -21.85
N SER A 15 41.33 -70.09 -22.16
CA SER A 15 42.43 -69.67 -21.26
C SER A 15 43.47 -68.78 -21.97
N ARG A 16 44.06 -67.85 -21.18
CA ARG A 16 45.49 -67.46 -21.17
C ARG A 16 46.05 -66.90 -22.50
N VAL A 17 46.50 -65.67 -22.62
CA VAL A 17 47.44 -64.89 -21.79
C VAL A 17 47.37 -63.46 -22.33
N GLU A 18 47.13 -62.45 -21.49
CA GLU A 18 47.72 -61.11 -21.66
C GLU A 18 47.51 -60.35 -20.36
N HIS A 19 48.52 -60.51 -19.50
CA HIS A 19 48.66 -59.88 -18.22
C HIS A 19 49.46 -58.57 -18.37
N ASN A 20 49.16 -57.63 -17.47
CA ASN A 20 50.08 -56.63 -16.92
C ASN A 20 50.26 -55.29 -17.66
N VAL A 21 49.29 -54.36 -17.52
CA VAL A 21 49.64 -52.92 -17.29
C VAL A 21 48.63 -52.16 -16.38
N ASP A 22 47.37 -52.57 -16.24
CA ASP A 22 46.33 -51.67 -15.68
C ASP A 22 46.10 -51.67 -14.14
N GLU A 23 46.85 -52.44 -13.35
CA GLU A 23 46.55 -52.66 -11.92
C GLU A 23 47.17 -51.61 -10.96
N VAL A 24 48.00 -50.68 -11.42
CA VAL A 24 48.70 -49.73 -10.50
C VAL A 24 48.03 -48.36 -10.39
N ILE A 25 47.20 -47.93 -11.37
CA ILE A 25 46.61 -46.58 -11.35
C ILE A 25 45.26 -46.53 -10.61
N LYS A 26 44.54 -47.65 -10.45
CA LYS A 26 43.21 -47.67 -9.79
C LYS A 26 43.24 -47.67 -8.26
N LYS A 27 44.38 -47.95 -7.61
CA LYS A 27 44.48 -48.01 -6.14
C LYS A 27 44.70 -46.65 -5.45
N LYS A 28 45.06 -45.57 -6.16
CA LYS A 28 45.14 -44.21 -5.57
C LYS A 28 43.84 -43.39 -5.67
N LYS A 29 42.83 -43.81 -6.46
CA LYS A 29 41.51 -43.13 -6.54
C LYS A 29 40.45 -43.64 -5.55
N LYS A 30 40.72 -44.72 -4.79
CA LYS A 30 39.78 -45.29 -3.80
C LYS A 30 40.05 -44.96 -2.32
N LYS A 31 41.05 -44.12 -2.01
CA LYS A 31 41.37 -43.70 -0.62
C LYS A 31 41.06 -42.24 -0.25
N LYS A 32 40.21 -41.55 -1.03
CA LYS A 32 39.69 -40.19 -0.70
C LYS A 32 38.15 -40.07 -0.81
N ARG A 33 37.40 -41.13 -0.50
CA ARG A 33 35.91 -41.09 -0.46
C ARG A 33 35.31 -41.62 0.84
N LYS A 34 35.96 -41.34 1.97
CA LYS A 34 35.35 -41.42 3.31
C LYS A 34 35.65 -40.13 4.08
N ARG A 35 34.96 -39.05 3.71
CA ARG A 35 34.78 -37.91 4.60
C ARG A 35 33.29 -37.62 4.58
N CYS A 36 32.64 -37.83 5.72
CA CYS A 36 31.21 -37.72 5.92
C CYS A 36 30.64 -36.46 5.24
N LYS A 37 29.89 -36.66 4.16
CA LYS A 37 28.89 -35.67 3.76
C LYS A 37 27.76 -35.79 4.78
N ARG A 38 27.89 -35.10 5.92
CA ARG A 38 26.72 -34.69 6.68
C ARG A 38 25.91 -33.84 5.70
N LYS A 39 24.86 -34.44 5.11
CA LYS A 39 23.80 -33.65 4.48
C LYS A 39 23.22 -32.84 5.64
N VAL A 40 23.69 -31.61 5.80
CA VAL A 40 22.88 -30.60 6.47
C VAL A 40 21.68 -30.47 5.55
N SER A 41 20.60 -31.18 5.86
CA SER A 41 19.30 -30.79 5.36
C SER A 41 19.10 -29.38 5.91
N ILE A 42 19.44 -28.37 5.10
CA ILE A 42 18.81 -27.08 5.24
C ILE A 42 17.34 -27.41 4.98
N GLN A 43 16.61 -27.73 6.05
CA GLN A 43 15.18 -27.56 6.04
C GLN A 43 15.02 -26.08 5.71
N VAL A 44 14.79 -25.79 4.43
CA VAL A 44 14.09 -24.58 4.05
C VAL A 44 12.77 -24.73 4.79
N LYS A 45 12.71 -24.16 6.00
CA LYS A 45 11.45 -24.09 6.74
C LYS A 45 10.50 -23.48 5.73
N ARG A 46 9.44 -24.23 5.38
CA ARG A 46 8.31 -23.64 4.67
C ARG A 46 8.01 -22.33 5.41
N PRO A 47 7.93 -21.18 4.72
CA PRO A 47 7.61 -19.94 5.41
C PRO A 47 6.34 -20.21 6.19
N VAL A 48 6.43 -20.16 7.52
CA VAL A 48 5.25 -20.27 8.36
C VAL A 48 4.39 -19.11 7.90
N LYS A 49 3.18 -19.40 7.40
CA LYS A 49 2.22 -18.35 7.06
C LYS A 49 2.02 -17.54 8.34
N MET A 50 2.67 -16.38 8.43
CA MET A 50 2.36 -15.46 9.51
C MET A 50 0.98 -14.91 9.19
N VAL A 51 0.07 -15.08 10.13
CA VAL A 51 -1.29 -14.53 10.07
C VAL A 51 -1.34 -13.48 11.17
N SER A 52 -1.69 -12.26 10.80
CA SER A 52 -1.94 -11.20 11.78
C SER A 52 -3.40 -11.28 12.18
N ARG A 53 -3.65 -11.53 13.48
CA ARG A 53 -5.02 -11.55 14.03
C ARG A 53 -5.68 -10.19 13.93
N THR A 54 -4.91 -9.11 14.11
CA THR A 54 -5.40 -7.73 14.03
C THR A 54 -5.83 -7.39 12.61
N LEU A 55 -4.98 -7.72 11.62
CA LEU A 55 -5.28 -7.49 10.20
C LEU A 55 -6.50 -8.31 9.76
N GLN A 56 -6.58 -9.60 10.15
CA GLN A 56 -7.74 -10.43 9.83
C GLN A 56 -9.01 -9.84 10.43
N ARG A 57 -8.99 -9.46 11.71
CA ARG A 57 -10.14 -8.84 12.39
C ARG A 57 -10.58 -7.53 11.73
N LEU A 58 -9.64 -6.74 11.22
CA LEU A 58 -9.96 -5.53 10.44
C LEU A 58 -10.74 -5.90 9.18
N ILE A 59 -10.24 -6.85 8.39
CA ILE A 59 -10.86 -7.29 7.14
C ILE A 59 -12.26 -7.87 7.38
N ASP A 60 -12.40 -8.76 8.37
CA ASP A 60 -13.68 -9.37 8.73
C ASP A 60 -14.71 -8.29 9.13
N LEU A 61 -14.28 -7.26 9.87
CA LEU A 61 -15.14 -6.15 10.23
C LEU A 61 -15.47 -5.27 9.02
N CYS A 62 -14.51 -5.01 8.13
CA CYS A 62 -14.76 -4.27 6.89
C CYS A 62 -15.82 -4.96 6.02
N GLN A 63 -15.79 -6.29 5.88
CA GLN A 63 -16.81 -7.07 5.17
C GLN A 63 -18.22 -6.89 5.78
N GLN A 64 -18.30 -6.77 7.11
CA GLN A 64 -19.57 -6.53 7.80
C GLN A 64 -20.06 -5.08 7.67
N VAL A 65 -19.14 -4.11 7.61
CA VAL A 65 -19.45 -2.69 7.68
C VAL A 65 -19.70 -2.05 6.32
N PHE A 66 -18.88 -2.35 5.32
CA PHE A 66 -19.00 -1.74 4.00
C PHE A 66 -20.04 -2.49 3.16
N LYS A 67 -21.07 -1.77 2.72
CA LYS A 67 -22.20 -2.30 1.93
C LYS A 67 -22.17 -1.85 0.46
N GLY A 68 -21.07 -1.24 0.05
CA GLY A 68 -20.83 -0.84 -1.34
C GLY A 68 -21.21 0.61 -1.63
N PRO A 69 -21.27 0.97 -2.92
CA PRO A 69 -21.53 2.34 -3.36
C PRO A 69 -22.83 2.93 -2.81
N GLY A 70 -22.79 4.23 -2.49
CA GLY A 70 -23.94 4.97 -1.98
C GLY A 70 -24.25 4.73 -0.50
N THR A 71 -23.40 3.98 0.22
CA THR A 71 -23.58 3.72 1.65
C THR A 71 -22.47 4.35 2.48
N VAL A 72 -22.84 4.86 3.67
CA VAL A 72 -21.90 5.34 4.68
C VAL A 72 -22.03 4.45 5.91
N PRO A 73 -20.93 3.91 6.47
CA PRO A 73 -20.95 3.14 7.71
C PRO A 73 -21.67 3.86 8.85
N SER A 74 -22.40 3.12 9.69
CA SER A 74 -23.05 3.70 10.86
C SER A 74 -22.02 4.27 11.85
N PRO A 75 -22.37 5.27 12.69
CA PRO A 75 -21.43 5.80 13.68
C PRO A 75 -20.89 4.75 14.67
N SER A 76 -21.66 3.71 14.99
CA SER A 76 -21.18 2.56 15.75
C SER A 76 -20.12 1.77 14.99
N ASP A 77 -20.33 1.53 13.70
CA ASP A 77 -19.41 0.76 12.87
C ASP A 77 -18.10 1.51 12.65
N VAL A 78 -18.18 2.82 12.39
CA VAL A 78 -17.02 3.71 12.30
C VAL A 78 -16.18 3.63 13.57
N ARG A 79 -16.81 3.72 14.76
CA ARG A 79 -16.09 3.61 16.04
C ARG A 79 -15.39 2.26 16.19
N ARG A 80 -16.02 1.15 15.78
CA ARG A 80 -15.40 -0.18 15.85
C ARG A 80 -14.21 -0.31 14.90
N LEU A 81 -14.33 0.14 13.65
CA LEU A 81 -13.24 0.12 12.68
C LEU A 81 -12.07 1.00 13.13
N ARG A 82 -12.36 2.24 13.54
CA ARG A 82 -11.37 3.16 14.10
C ARG A 82 -10.67 2.56 15.30
N HIS A 83 -11.40 1.92 16.22
CA HIS A 83 -10.79 1.28 17.37
C HIS A 83 -9.77 0.20 16.96
N ILE A 84 -10.05 -0.64 15.97
CA ILE A 84 -9.05 -1.63 15.50
C ILE A 84 -7.82 -0.92 14.93
N LEU A 85 -8.01 0.06 14.04
CA LEU A 85 -6.92 0.81 13.40
C LEU A 85 -6.08 1.62 14.39
N ASP A 86 -6.68 2.13 15.46
CA ASP A 86 -5.99 2.89 16.50
C ASP A 86 -4.93 2.05 17.22
N PHE A 87 -5.17 0.74 17.38
CA PHE A 87 -4.25 -0.21 17.99
C PHE A 87 -3.36 -0.98 17.00
N MET A 88 -3.48 -0.75 15.70
CA MET A 88 -2.62 -1.41 14.72
C MET A 88 -1.19 -0.89 14.79
N GLU A 89 -0.25 -1.83 14.77
CA GLU A 89 1.19 -1.59 14.68
C GLU A 89 1.71 -1.89 13.26
N PRO A 90 2.87 -1.33 12.86
CA PRO A 90 3.47 -1.62 11.55
C PRO A 90 3.65 -3.13 11.29
N GLU A 91 3.95 -3.90 12.32
CA GLU A 91 4.18 -5.34 12.26
C GLU A 91 2.89 -6.11 11.90
N ASP A 92 1.70 -5.59 12.22
CA ASP A 92 0.41 -6.21 11.87
C ASP A 92 0.22 -6.31 10.34
N VAL A 93 0.87 -5.44 9.58
CA VAL A 93 0.86 -5.42 8.10
C VAL A 93 2.23 -5.81 7.53
N GLY A 94 3.07 -6.46 8.33
CA GLY A 94 4.34 -7.03 7.88
C GLY A 94 5.48 -6.03 7.70
N LEU A 95 5.36 -4.82 8.24
CA LEU A 95 6.45 -3.86 8.25
C LEU A 95 7.39 -4.16 9.42
N SER A 96 8.63 -4.52 9.09
CA SER A 96 9.71 -4.56 10.08
C SER A 96 10.39 -3.19 10.16
N ARG A 97 10.81 -2.81 11.37
CA ARG A 97 11.69 -1.66 11.61
C ARG A 97 13.00 -1.73 10.83
N ASP A 98 13.40 -2.93 10.39
CA ASP A 98 14.62 -3.17 9.62
C ASP A 98 14.46 -2.95 8.11
N LEU A 99 13.25 -2.64 7.61
CA LEU A 99 13.05 -2.35 6.19
C LEU A 99 13.99 -1.22 5.76
N GLN A 100 14.76 -1.45 4.69
CA GLN A 100 15.74 -0.49 4.18
C GLN A 100 15.12 0.88 3.86
N PHE A 101 13.82 0.89 3.55
CA PHE A 101 13.03 2.10 3.38
C PHE A 101 13.09 3.06 4.59
N PHE A 102 13.23 2.52 5.81
CA PHE A 102 13.35 3.30 7.05
C PHE A 102 14.80 3.46 7.54
N GLN A 103 15.79 2.85 6.86
CA GLN A 103 17.19 2.97 7.25
C GLN A 103 17.82 4.21 6.59
N PRO A 104 18.27 5.21 7.36
CA PRO A 104 19.00 6.35 6.82
C PRO A 104 20.41 5.90 6.43
N LYS A 105 20.57 5.29 5.25
CA LYS A 105 21.91 5.06 4.69
C LYS A 105 22.31 6.26 3.85
N SER A 106 23.36 6.92 4.30
CA SER A 106 24.13 7.92 3.58
C SER A 106 24.77 7.31 2.33
N VAL A 107 23.99 7.12 1.26
CA VAL A 107 24.54 6.83 -0.06
C VAL A 107 23.63 7.53 -1.07
N VAL A 108 24.26 8.32 -1.92
CA VAL A 108 23.70 9.02 -3.07
C VAL A 108 22.87 8.05 -3.92
N VAL A 109 21.58 7.92 -3.62
CA VAL A 109 20.59 7.34 -4.52
C VAL A 109 19.72 8.50 -4.93
N LYS A 110 19.76 8.83 -6.22
CA LYS A 110 18.88 9.84 -6.84
C LYS A 110 17.48 9.75 -6.22
N GLU A 111 17.06 10.89 -5.65
CA GLU A 111 15.70 11.41 -5.48
C GLU A 111 14.55 10.59 -6.09
N ASN A 112 14.33 9.35 -5.66
CA ASN A 112 13.08 8.70 -6.01
C ASN A 112 12.03 9.15 -5.00
N ARG A 113 11.43 10.31 -5.26
CA ARG A 113 10.27 10.84 -4.52
C ARG A 113 8.97 10.09 -4.85
N ARG A 114 9.06 9.06 -5.71
CA ARG A 114 7.93 8.25 -6.14
C ARG A 114 7.36 7.51 -4.93
N VAL A 115 6.05 7.65 -4.75
CA VAL A 115 5.29 6.90 -3.75
C VAL A 115 5.13 5.47 -4.26
N SER A 116 5.34 4.48 -3.39
CA SER A 116 4.98 3.09 -3.69
C SER A 116 3.72 2.70 -2.94
N TYR A 117 2.93 1.77 -3.47
CA TYR A 117 1.74 1.26 -2.79
C TYR A 117 1.60 -0.25 -2.94
N ALA A 118 1.00 -0.88 -1.94
CA ALA A 118 0.62 -2.28 -2.00
C ALA A 118 -0.87 -2.43 -1.65
N THR A 119 -1.61 -3.16 -2.47
CA THR A 119 -2.97 -3.59 -2.14
C THR A 119 -2.89 -4.80 -1.22
N ILE A 120 -3.45 -4.67 -0.01
CA ILE A 120 -3.52 -5.75 0.97
C ILE A 120 -4.76 -6.60 0.71
N TYR A 121 -5.92 -5.95 0.52
CA TYR A 121 -7.19 -6.61 0.21
C TYR A 121 -8.03 -5.73 -0.73
N LYS A 122 -8.81 -6.34 -1.62
CA LYS A 122 -9.74 -5.61 -2.48
C LYS A 122 -10.95 -6.47 -2.83
N CYS A 123 -12.14 -5.91 -2.64
CA CYS A 123 -13.39 -6.44 -3.17
C CYS A 123 -14.23 -5.29 -3.76
N HIS A 124 -15.49 -5.56 -4.10
CA HIS A 124 -16.40 -4.53 -4.63
C HIS A 124 -16.78 -3.47 -3.58
N ASN A 125 -16.85 -3.85 -2.30
CA ASN A 125 -17.33 -2.99 -1.22
C ASN A 125 -16.26 -2.15 -0.57
N PHE A 126 -15.00 -2.62 -0.55
CA PHE A 126 -13.90 -1.87 0.03
C PHE A 126 -12.54 -2.36 -0.51
N SER A 127 -11.52 -1.54 -0.28
CA SER A 127 -10.13 -1.89 -0.50
C SER A 127 -9.29 -1.46 0.70
N LEU A 128 -8.27 -2.25 1.00
CA LEU A 128 -7.25 -1.96 1.99
C LEU A 128 -5.91 -1.86 1.26
N CYS A 129 -5.26 -0.71 1.35
CA CYS A 129 -3.96 -0.47 0.74
C CYS A 129 -3.03 0.24 1.70
N ILE A 130 -1.73 0.06 1.48
CA ILE A 130 -0.68 0.74 2.23
C ILE A 130 0.21 1.52 1.29
N PHE A 131 0.47 2.79 1.63
CA PHE A 131 1.32 3.70 0.88
C PHE A 131 2.66 3.88 1.61
N PHE A 132 3.74 3.89 0.84
CA PHE A 132 5.10 4.16 1.29
C PHE A 132 5.57 5.46 0.66
N LEU A 133 5.71 6.50 1.48
CA LEU A 133 6.10 7.82 1.01
C LEU A 133 7.54 8.09 1.48
N PRO A 134 8.53 8.18 0.57
CA PRO A 134 9.85 8.69 0.91
C PRO A 134 9.76 10.09 1.55
N ALA A 135 10.79 10.49 2.29
CA ALA A 135 10.83 11.87 2.81
C ALA A 135 10.63 12.87 1.67
N THR A 136 9.81 13.89 1.91
CA THR A 136 9.40 14.93 0.94
C THR A 136 8.47 14.48 -0.19
N ALA A 137 8.12 13.19 -0.30
CA ALA A 137 7.14 12.73 -1.28
C ALA A 137 5.75 13.31 -0.96
N VAL A 138 4.95 13.50 -2.01
CA VAL A 138 3.62 14.11 -1.94
C VAL A 138 2.62 13.19 -2.62
N ILE A 139 1.48 12.95 -1.98
CA ILE A 139 0.26 12.53 -2.67
C ILE A 139 -0.55 13.82 -2.87
N PRO A 140 -0.67 14.34 -4.10
CA PRO A 140 -1.24 15.66 -4.36
C PRO A 140 -2.68 15.77 -3.90
N LEU A 141 -3.16 17.01 -3.81
CA LEU A 141 -4.53 17.29 -3.38
C LEU A 141 -5.55 16.58 -4.30
N HIS A 142 -6.35 15.68 -3.72
CA HIS A 142 -7.32 14.87 -4.44
C HIS A 142 -8.58 14.57 -3.61
N ASN A 143 -9.68 14.20 -4.27
CA ASN A 143 -10.95 13.86 -3.61
C ASN A 143 -11.20 12.34 -3.50
N HIS A 144 -12.27 12.00 -2.77
CA HIS A 144 -12.77 10.64 -2.53
C HIS A 144 -14.29 10.59 -2.79
N PRO A 145 -14.74 10.61 -4.07
CA PRO A 145 -16.14 10.83 -4.42
C PRO A 145 -17.03 9.66 -3.96
N GLY A 146 -17.97 9.95 -3.05
CA GLY A 146 -18.90 8.95 -2.52
C GLY A 146 -18.28 7.92 -1.58
N MET A 147 -17.08 8.18 -1.06
CA MET A 147 -16.31 7.23 -0.26
C MET A 147 -16.23 7.63 1.21
N THR A 148 -16.15 6.64 2.08
CA THR A 148 -15.67 6.78 3.46
C THR A 148 -14.28 6.16 3.53
N VAL A 149 -13.29 6.93 4.00
CA VAL A 149 -11.90 6.46 4.09
C VAL A 149 -11.40 6.57 5.51
N PHE A 150 -10.83 5.48 6.02
CA PHE A 150 -10.10 5.45 7.27
C PHE A 150 -8.62 5.45 6.94
N SER A 151 -7.86 6.40 7.50
CA SER A 151 -6.42 6.53 7.26
C SER A 151 -5.64 6.49 8.56
N LYS A 152 -4.63 5.62 8.61
CA LYS A 152 -3.76 5.39 9.76
C LYS A 152 -2.30 5.58 9.36
N LEU A 153 -1.66 6.60 9.91
CA LEU A 153 -0.21 6.76 9.83
C LEU A 153 0.46 5.74 10.78
N LEU A 154 1.01 4.67 10.21
CA LEU A 154 1.68 3.61 10.97
C LEU A 154 3.11 4.00 11.34
N LEU A 155 3.79 4.75 10.47
CA LEU A 155 5.19 5.14 10.64
C LEU A 155 5.44 6.56 10.11
N GLY A 156 6.37 7.26 10.75
CA GLY A 156 6.90 8.53 10.27
C GLY A 156 6.16 9.78 10.76
N THR A 157 6.47 10.90 10.13
CA THR A 157 5.82 12.21 10.33
C THR A 157 5.32 12.72 9.00
N MET A 158 4.04 13.08 8.94
CA MET A 158 3.35 13.50 7.73
C MET A 158 2.56 14.78 7.97
N ARG A 159 2.69 15.75 7.07
CA ARG A 159 1.79 16.89 7.03
C ARG A 159 0.56 16.49 6.23
N ILE A 160 -0.61 16.67 6.84
CA ILE A 160 -1.91 16.44 6.20
C ILE A 160 -2.58 17.79 6.06
N LYS A 161 -3.01 18.09 4.83
CA LYS A 161 -3.78 19.27 4.50
C LYS A 161 -5.10 18.81 3.87
N SER A 162 -6.24 19.17 4.46
CA SER A 162 -7.55 18.67 4.01
C SER A 162 -8.65 19.72 4.05
N TYR A 163 -9.65 19.52 3.21
CA TYR A 163 -10.75 20.44 2.93
C TYR A 163 -12.05 19.68 2.68
N ASP A 164 -13.17 20.33 2.95
CA ASP A 164 -14.48 19.95 2.44
C ASP A 164 -15.03 21.11 1.61
N TRP A 165 -15.82 20.81 0.58
CA TRP A 165 -16.52 21.84 -0.19
C TRP A 165 -17.34 22.74 0.73
N ALA A 166 -17.37 24.04 0.43
CA ALA A 166 -18.21 24.99 1.15
C ALA A 166 -19.69 24.75 0.78
N ASP A 167 -20.60 25.02 1.71
CA ASP A 167 -22.03 24.91 1.45
C ASP A 167 -22.46 25.98 0.42
N THR A 168 -23.54 25.75 -0.33
CA THR A 168 -23.97 26.67 -1.41
C THR A 168 -24.25 28.09 -0.93
N GLN A 169 -24.62 28.27 0.34
CA GLN A 169 -24.79 29.60 0.94
C GLN A 169 -23.46 30.38 1.07
N ASP A 170 -22.34 29.68 1.27
CA ASP A 170 -21.01 30.28 1.31
C ASP A 170 -20.52 30.65 -0.10
N SER A 171 -21.02 29.99 -1.15
CA SER A 171 -20.63 30.28 -2.54
C SER A 171 -21.41 31.42 -3.19
N ASP A 172 -22.67 31.63 -2.78
CA ASP A 172 -23.54 32.67 -3.36
C ASP A 172 -23.07 34.09 -3.02
N ASN A 173 -22.24 34.25 -1.98
CA ASN A 173 -21.62 35.53 -1.61
C ASN A 173 -20.38 35.88 -2.45
N TYR A 174 -19.94 35.00 -3.35
CA TYR A 174 -18.72 35.18 -4.10
C TYR A 174 -18.94 34.96 -5.60
N ASP A 175 -18.83 36.04 -6.38
CA ASP A 175 -18.79 36.01 -7.85
C ASP A 175 -17.64 35.10 -8.30
N SER A 176 -17.97 33.84 -8.55
CA SER A 176 -17.00 32.80 -8.85
C SER A 176 -16.64 32.90 -10.33
N PRO A 177 -15.35 33.07 -10.72
CA PRO A 177 -14.96 32.78 -12.08
C PRO A 177 -15.31 31.33 -12.38
N SER A 178 -15.95 31.08 -13.53
CA SER A 178 -16.79 29.91 -13.88
C SER A 178 -16.17 28.50 -13.77
N LYS A 179 -15.00 28.34 -13.15
CA LYS A 179 -14.27 27.09 -12.94
C LYS A 179 -13.72 26.88 -11.53
N LEU A 180 -13.77 27.87 -10.63
CA LEU A 180 -13.25 27.74 -9.27
C LEU A 180 -14.35 27.29 -8.30
N LYS A 181 -14.00 26.38 -7.38
CA LYS A 181 -14.88 25.90 -6.31
C LYS A 181 -14.31 26.28 -4.95
N LEU A 182 -15.15 26.79 -4.06
CA LEU A 182 -14.76 27.17 -2.71
C LEU A 182 -14.75 25.95 -1.78
N ALA A 183 -13.68 25.78 -1.00
CA ALA A 183 -13.60 24.73 0.02
C ALA A 183 -13.10 25.29 1.35
N ARG A 184 -13.62 24.74 2.45
CA ARG A 184 -13.27 25.08 3.82
C ARG A 184 -12.18 24.15 4.34
N LEU A 185 -11.10 24.73 4.88
CA LEU A 185 -9.99 24.02 5.48
C LEU A 185 -10.45 23.26 6.73
N LYS A 186 -10.14 21.96 6.78
CA LYS A 186 -10.40 21.08 7.92
C LYS A 186 -9.16 20.79 8.72
N THR A 187 -8.05 20.50 8.04
CA THR A 187 -6.76 20.20 8.69
C THR A 187 -5.62 20.81 7.91
N ASN A 188 -4.61 21.33 8.60
CA ASN A 188 -3.30 21.68 8.04
C ASN A 188 -2.24 21.59 9.15
N ARG A 189 -1.84 20.36 9.48
CA ARG A 189 -0.93 20.08 10.61
C ARG A 189 -0.05 18.87 10.32
N CYS A 190 1.04 18.74 11.08
CA CYS A 190 1.88 17.54 11.07
C CYS A 190 1.38 16.52 12.09
N PHE A 191 1.29 15.27 11.68
CA PHE A 191 1.00 14.10 12.49
C PHE A 191 2.25 13.24 12.58
N ARG A 192 2.53 12.68 13.75
CA ARG A 192 3.66 11.79 13.99
C ARG A 192 3.15 10.48 14.58
N ALA A 193 3.53 9.35 14.00
CA ALA A 193 3.20 8.04 14.55
C ALA A 193 3.87 7.84 15.93
N PRO A 194 3.19 7.18 16.90
CA PRO A 194 1.81 6.71 16.82
C PRO A 194 0.80 7.87 16.93
N CYS A 195 -0.24 7.84 16.11
CA CYS A 195 -1.37 8.77 16.18
C CYS A 195 -2.71 8.05 15.98
N GLU A 196 -3.80 8.74 16.28
CA GLU A 196 -5.15 8.27 16.02
C GLU A 196 -5.43 8.17 14.51
N THR A 197 -6.37 7.31 14.16
CA THR A 197 -6.90 7.12 12.81
C THR A 197 -7.80 8.29 12.44
N SER A 198 -7.58 8.89 11.27
CA SER A 198 -8.50 9.87 10.69
C SER A 198 -9.58 9.19 9.86
N VAL A 199 -10.78 9.79 9.83
CA VAL A 199 -11.88 9.32 9.00
C VAL A 199 -12.42 10.49 8.19
N LEU A 200 -12.51 10.30 6.88
CA LEU A 200 -13.23 11.20 5.98
C LEU A 200 -14.50 10.51 5.47
N TYR A 201 -15.47 11.33 5.09
CA TYR A 201 -16.78 10.96 4.58
C TYR A 201 -16.99 11.60 3.19
N PRO A 202 -18.08 11.24 2.47
CA PRO A 202 -18.31 11.78 1.12
C PRO A 202 -18.34 13.31 1.03
N THR A 203 -18.79 13.99 2.09
CA THR A 203 -18.95 15.46 2.11
C THR A 203 -18.39 16.13 3.37
N SER A 204 -17.71 15.38 4.24
CA SER A 204 -17.18 15.92 5.49
C SER A 204 -15.92 15.19 5.97
N GLY A 205 -15.18 15.81 6.88
CA GLY A 205 -13.99 15.21 7.49
C GLY A 205 -12.71 15.44 6.69
N GLY A 206 -12.76 16.26 5.64
CA GLY A 206 -11.64 16.53 4.76
C GLY A 206 -11.59 15.59 3.57
N ASN A 207 -12.70 15.47 2.82
CA ASN A 207 -12.79 14.60 1.64
C ASN A 207 -11.71 14.89 0.58
N ILE A 208 -11.29 16.15 0.51
CA ILE A 208 -10.22 16.62 -0.37
C ILE A 208 -8.96 16.75 0.46
N HIS A 209 -7.91 15.99 0.16
CA HIS A 209 -6.70 16.02 0.99
C HIS A 209 -5.39 15.80 0.24
N GLU A 210 -4.31 16.27 0.86
CA GLU A 210 -2.94 16.15 0.40
C GLU A 210 -2.10 15.59 1.54
N PHE A 211 -1.23 14.63 1.22
CA PHE A 211 -0.22 14.12 2.13
C PHE A 211 1.16 14.63 1.69
N THR A 212 1.89 15.30 2.60
CA THR A 212 3.32 15.55 2.43
C THR A 212 4.12 14.79 3.48
N ALA A 213 4.97 13.86 3.08
CA ALA A 213 5.87 13.15 3.97
C ALA A 213 6.99 14.08 4.49
N VAL A 214 7.11 14.23 5.82
CA VAL A 214 8.22 14.97 6.46
C VAL A 214 9.42 14.05 6.69
N THR A 215 9.15 12.82 7.15
CA THR A 215 10.10 11.70 7.17
C THR A 215 9.58 10.61 6.23
N PRO A 216 10.31 9.50 5.99
CA PRO A 216 9.69 8.34 5.37
C PRO A 216 8.45 7.91 6.18
N CYS A 217 7.34 7.66 5.49
CA CYS A 217 6.05 7.34 6.08
C CYS A 217 5.46 6.06 5.52
N ALA A 218 4.68 5.37 6.35
CA ALA A 218 3.78 4.29 5.93
C ALA A 218 2.35 4.64 6.37
N VAL A 219 1.42 4.65 5.43
CA VAL A 219 0.02 5.05 5.64
C VAL A 219 -0.89 3.93 5.20
N LEU A 220 -1.72 3.42 6.10
CA LEU A 220 -2.71 2.38 5.83
C LEU A 220 -4.07 3.03 5.60
N ASP A 221 -4.66 2.80 4.42
CA ASP A 221 -5.98 3.30 4.07
C ASP A 221 -6.97 2.15 3.85
N VAL A 222 -8.14 2.27 4.48
CA VAL A 222 -9.34 1.47 4.19
C VAL A 222 -10.33 2.36 3.45
N LEU A 223 -10.61 2.04 2.18
CA LEU A 223 -11.49 2.82 1.31
C LEU A 223 -12.78 2.05 1.05
N GLY A 224 -13.93 2.65 1.33
CA GLY A 224 -15.24 2.03 1.09
C GLY A 224 -16.24 2.99 0.45
N PRO A 225 -16.72 2.71 -0.78
CA PRO A 225 -16.16 1.74 -1.74
C PRO A 225 -14.79 2.17 -2.30
N PRO A 226 -14.09 1.34 -3.09
CA PRO A 226 -12.93 1.78 -3.86
C PRO A 226 -13.32 2.74 -5.00
N TYR A 227 -12.32 3.47 -5.52
CA TYR A 227 -12.43 4.19 -6.79
C TYR A 227 -12.87 3.27 -7.94
N SER A 228 -13.66 3.81 -8.87
CA SER A 228 -14.19 3.11 -10.05
C SER A 228 -14.56 4.11 -11.12
N LYS A 229 -13.87 4.07 -12.28
CA LYS A 229 -14.21 4.95 -13.42
C LYS A 229 -15.59 4.62 -13.99
N ASP A 230 -15.91 3.34 -14.08
CA ASP A 230 -17.18 2.84 -14.64
C ASP A 230 -18.38 3.34 -13.82
N ASP A 231 -18.19 3.53 -12.51
CA ASP A 231 -19.23 4.04 -11.62
C ASP A 231 -19.12 5.56 -11.35
N GLY A 232 -18.32 6.30 -12.11
CA GLY A 232 -18.15 7.76 -11.94
C GLY A 232 -17.44 8.18 -10.65
N ARG A 233 -16.71 7.27 -10.00
CA ARG A 233 -15.90 7.51 -8.80
C ARG A 233 -14.42 7.51 -9.14
N ASP A 234 -13.99 8.26 -10.15
CA ASP A 234 -12.57 8.45 -10.44
C ASP A 234 -11.97 9.49 -9.49
N CYS A 235 -10.66 9.39 -9.25
CA CYS A 235 -9.93 10.35 -8.44
C CYS A 235 -9.75 11.67 -9.22
N THR A 236 -10.20 12.78 -8.67
CA THR A 236 -9.99 14.13 -9.22
C THR A 236 -8.91 14.85 -8.44
N TYR A 237 -8.00 15.52 -9.15
CA TYR A 237 -6.92 16.32 -8.56
C TYR A 237 -7.26 17.80 -8.61
N TYR A 238 -6.75 18.55 -7.63
CA TYR A 238 -7.04 19.97 -7.47
C TYR A 238 -5.78 20.79 -7.25
N ARG A 239 -5.82 22.05 -7.70
CA ARG A 239 -4.84 23.07 -7.34
C ARG A 239 -5.53 24.17 -6.56
N GLU A 240 -4.94 24.56 -5.42
CA GLU A 240 -5.36 25.76 -4.69
C GLU A 240 -4.96 27.00 -5.48
N ASN A 241 -5.93 27.85 -5.82
CA ASN A 241 -5.71 29.07 -6.57
C ASN A 241 -5.59 30.27 -5.62
N LEU A 242 -4.42 30.90 -5.63
CA LEU A 242 -4.09 32.06 -4.79
C LEU A 242 -4.63 33.39 -5.35
N TYR A 243 -5.11 33.43 -6.60
CA TYR A 243 -5.61 34.68 -7.20
C TYR A 243 -6.85 35.22 -6.48
N GLY A 244 -7.76 34.35 -6.02
CA GLY A 244 -8.92 34.77 -5.21
C GLY A 244 -8.53 35.40 -3.87
N THR A 245 -7.31 35.14 -3.38
CA THR A 245 -6.77 35.74 -2.14
C THR A 245 -6.12 37.10 -2.38
N LEU A 246 -5.74 37.43 -3.62
CA LEU A 246 -4.95 38.61 -3.98
C LEU A 246 -5.75 39.70 -4.70
N SER A 247 -6.81 39.36 -5.44
CA SER A 247 -7.54 40.33 -6.27
C SER A 247 -8.48 41.26 -5.48
N ASN A 248 -8.96 40.87 -4.30
CA ASN A 248 -9.86 41.68 -3.46
C ASN A 248 -9.26 41.94 -2.07
N ARG A 249 -8.08 42.58 -2.03
CA ARG A 249 -7.36 42.84 -0.77
C ARG A 249 -8.12 43.75 0.22
N GLU A 250 -9.18 44.42 -0.21
CA GLU A 250 -10.03 45.26 0.64
C GLU A 250 -11.37 44.63 1.06
N GLU A 251 -11.75 43.46 0.53
CA GLU A 251 -13.04 42.80 0.86
C GLU A 251 -12.91 41.31 1.23
N PHE A 252 -11.79 40.65 0.89
CA PHE A 252 -11.54 39.23 1.20
C PHE A 252 -10.39 38.99 2.17
N THR A 253 -9.74 40.05 2.67
CA THR A 253 -8.82 39.91 3.78
C THR A 253 -9.61 39.70 5.05
N LYS A 254 -9.88 38.43 5.36
CA LYS A 254 -10.39 37.94 6.65
C LYS A 254 -11.78 38.44 7.02
N THR A 255 -12.82 37.85 6.43
CA THR A 255 -13.98 37.54 7.27
C THR A 255 -13.56 36.38 8.18
N GLU A 256 -12.98 36.74 9.33
CA GLU A 256 -12.99 35.94 10.55
C GLU A 256 -14.43 35.76 11.05
N ASP A 257 -15.35 35.40 10.16
CA ASP A 257 -16.69 35.00 10.55
C ASP A 257 -16.54 33.53 10.99
N ASP A 258 -16.36 33.38 12.30
CA ASP A 258 -16.22 32.11 13.05
C ASP A 258 -14.85 31.38 13.01
N GLY A 259 -13.77 32.04 12.56
CA GLY A 259 -12.40 31.49 12.62
C GLY A 259 -12.10 30.37 11.61
N HIS A 260 -12.94 30.19 10.60
CA HIS A 260 -12.77 29.22 9.52
C HIS A 260 -11.89 29.77 8.38
N ARG A 261 -11.00 28.93 7.81
CA ARG A 261 -10.14 29.28 6.67
C ARG A 261 -10.68 28.63 5.40
N TYR A 262 -10.73 29.38 4.31
CA TYR A 262 -11.23 28.91 3.01
C TYR A 262 -10.13 28.99 1.93
N GLY A 263 -10.32 28.25 0.84
CA GLY A 263 -9.49 28.29 -0.36
C GLY A 263 -10.31 28.05 -1.62
N TRP A 264 -9.86 28.60 -2.75
CA TRP A 264 -10.46 28.39 -4.07
C TRP A 264 -9.69 27.30 -4.81
N PHE A 265 -10.40 26.37 -5.44
CA PHE A 265 -9.80 25.21 -6.08
C PHE A 265 -10.22 25.10 -7.54
N GLU A 266 -9.26 24.78 -8.39
CA GLU A 266 -9.49 24.35 -9.77
C GLU A 266 -9.21 22.86 -9.90
N GLU A 267 -10.02 22.17 -10.71
CA GLU A 267 -9.72 20.80 -11.14
C GLU A 267 -8.56 20.82 -12.13
N ILE A 268 -7.61 19.89 -11.98
CA ILE A 268 -6.43 19.76 -12.83
C ILE A 268 -6.29 18.34 -13.36
N GLU A 269 -5.56 18.18 -14.46
CA GLU A 269 -5.09 16.86 -14.89
C GLU A 269 -4.17 16.25 -13.83
N MET A 270 -4.09 14.91 -13.81
CA MET A 270 -3.27 14.15 -12.87
C MET A 270 -1.82 14.65 -12.87
N PRO A 271 -1.34 15.23 -11.75
CA PRO A 271 0.04 15.68 -11.64
C PRO A 271 1.03 14.52 -11.78
N GLN A 272 2.23 14.79 -12.31
CA GLN A 272 3.28 13.79 -12.50
C GLN A 272 3.68 13.11 -11.17
N GLU A 273 3.70 13.87 -10.08
CA GLU A 273 3.98 13.37 -8.74
C GLU A 273 2.90 12.42 -8.17
N SER A 274 1.74 12.32 -8.82
CA SER A 274 0.69 11.35 -8.47
C SER A 274 0.98 9.95 -8.99
N GLU A 275 1.96 9.79 -9.90
CA GLU A 275 2.34 8.47 -10.37
C GLU A 275 2.95 7.65 -9.23
N MET A 276 2.32 6.53 -8.91
CA MET A 276 2.78 5.62 -7.86
C MET A 276 3.32 4.31 -8.44
N GLU A 277 4.27 3.70 -7.73
CA GLU A 277 4.79 2.38 -8.05
C GLU A 277 4.00 1.29 -7.29
N GLY A 278 3.26 0.46 -8.03
CA GLY A 278 2.59 -0.70 -7.44
C GLY A 278 3.59 -1.80 -7.11
N ILE A 279 3.62 -2.23 -5.84
CA ILE A 279 4.47 -3.31 -5.35
C ILE A 279 3.64 -4.44 -4.75
N PRO A 280 4.11 -5.71 -4.78
CA PRO A 280 3.38 -6.81 -4.17
C PRO A 280 3.36 -6.67 -2.64
N TYR A 281 2.22 -7.01 -2.04
CA TYR A 281 2.12 -7.14 -0.58
C TYR A 281 2.77 -8.46 -0.12
N LEU A 282 3.74 -8.35 0.79
CA LEU A 282 4.54 -9.47 1.30
C LEU A 282 4.33 -9.72 2.81
N GLY A 283 3.35 -9.05 3.42
CA GLY A 283 3.05 -9.17 4.84
C GLY A 283 2.23 -10.42 5.20
N PRO A 284 1.64 -10.44 6.42
CA PRO A 284 0.80 -11.54 6.87
C PRO A 284 -0.31 -11.90 5.88
N GLN A 285 -0.53 -13.20 5.69
CA GLN A 285 -1.54 -13.71 4.76
C GLN A 285 -2.94 -13.49 5.31
N ILE A 286 -3.87 -13.20 4.41
CA ILE A 286 -5.30 -13.05 4.70
C ILE A 286 -5.96 -14.41 4.51
N ASP A 287 -6.79 -14.80 5.46
CA ASP A 287 -7.63 -15.97 5.35
C ASP A 287 -8.98 -15.57 4.71
N GLU A 288 -9.21 -16.02 3.48
CA GLU A 288 -10.45 -15.81 2.74
C GLU A 288 -11.42 -17.00 2.90
N SER A 289 -11.08 -18.03 3.68
CA SER A 289 -11.93 -19.23 3.81
C SER A 289 -13.24 -19.01 4.59
N ILE A 290 -13.44 -17.81 5.14
CA ILE A 290 -14.62 -17.41 5.93
C ILE A 290 -15.49 -16.37 5.16
N SER A 291 -15.09 -15.98 3.93
CA SER A 291 -15.84 -15.00 3.12
C SER A 291 -17.01 -15.61 2.34
#